data_AF-A0AAU6P2I1-F1
#
_entry.id   AF-A0AAU6P2I1-F1
#
_cell.length_a   1.000
_cell.length_b   1.000
_cell.length_c   1.000
_cell.angle_alpha   90.00
_cell.angle_beta   90.00
_cell.angle_gamma   90.00
#
_symmetry.space_group_name_H-M   'P 1'
#
loop_
_entity.id
_entity.type
_entity.pdbx_description
1 polymer ?
#
loop_
_entity_poly.entity_id
_entity_poly.type
_entity_poly.pdbx_seq_one_letter_code
_entity_poly.pdbx_strand_id
1 'polypeptide(L)'
;MKKLMRYSLMSFFSILFFSCSLNNDSEDINNSIIKENEHLNKNSSGLSDDINFINLVLEMESFKSFINQVIVNNNLSLSEVELELEELNSLNYDYENQISKVNLIFNEDVSSAYITHVENFNEAWLKIQTDYPDLDEVSIKDSYATVLEKTDANGSVIGFECGWRYNLCIAGAGAAAVLCHAGCDTTALATTGGLGIPACIWLCGTVQVAASAACYDQYCN
;
A
#
# COMPACT_ATOMS: atom_id res chain seq x y z
N MET A 1 -18.77 24.02 -14.76
CA MET A 1 -17.46 23.41 -15.10
C MET A 1 -16.75 22.66 -13.95
N LYS A 2 -17.18 22.76 -12.67
CA LYS A 2 -16.55 22.02 -11.55
C LYS A 2 -16.99 20.55 -11.34
N LYS A 3 -17.96 20.04 -12.12
CA LYS A 3 -18.50 18.67 -11.97
C LYS A 3 -17.91 17.63 -12.94
N LEU A 4 -17.19 18.06 -13.97
CA LEU A 4 -16.64 17.16 -15.01
C LEU A 4 -15.22 16.65 -14.70
N MET A 5 -14.52 17.23 -13.72
CA MET A 5 -13.17 16.82 -13.35
C MET A 5 -13.13 15.68 -12.31
N ARG A 6 -14.24 15.40 -11.61
CA ARG A 6 -14.33 14.35 -10.59
C ARG A 6 -14.41 12.93 -11.16
N TYR A 7 -14.83 12.77 -12.42
CA TYR A 7 -14.93 11.45 -13.05
C TYR A 7 -13.63 10.99 -13.74
N SER A 8 -12.62 11.87 -13.86
CA SER A 8 -11.35 11.50 -14.50
C SER A 8 -10.40 10.79 -13.54
N LEU A 9 -10.42 11.08 -12.23
CA LEU A 9 -9.53 10.42 -11.26
C LEU A 9 -9.89 8.95 -11.01
N MET A 10 -11.18 8.60 -11.01
CA MET A 10 -11.60 7.19 -10.82
C MET A 10 -11.27 6.30 -12.03
N SER A 11 -11.01 6.88 -13.21
CA SER A 11 -10.67 6.10 -14.41
C SER A 11 -9.16 5.85 -14.57
N PHE A 12 -8.31 6.52 -13.77
CA PHE A 12 -6.85 6.32 -13.81
C PHE A 12 -6.40 5.07 -13.04
N PHE A 13 -7.14 4.67 -12.00
CA PHE A 13 -6.85 3.47 -11.21
C PHE A 13 -6.94 2.17 -12.02
N SER A 14 -7.76 2.10 -13.08
CA SER A 14 -7.86 0.90 -13.91
C SER A 14 -6.77 0.78 -14.99
N ILE A 15 -6.01 1.84 -15.28
CA ILE A 15 -5.04 1.84 -16.38
C ILE A 15 -3.61 1.57 -15.88
N LEU A 16 -3.31 1.88 -14.61
CA LEU A 16 -1.94 1.72 -14.07
C LEU A 16 -1.56 0.28 -13.67
N PHE A 17 -2.51 -0.65 -13.55
CA PHE A 17 -2.21 -2.04 -13.16
C PHE A 17 -2.15 -3.06 -14.33
N PHE A 18 -2.34 -2.63 -15.59
CA PHE A 18 -2.39 -3.57 -16.73
C PHE A 18 -1.07 -3.82 -17.47
N SER A 19 0.08 -3.33 -16.96
CA SER A 19 1.37 -3.41 -17.67
C SER A 19 2.51 -4.13 -16.94
N CYS A 20 2.21 -5.08 -16.05
CA CYS A 20 3.20 -6.09 -15.64
C CYS A 20 2.87 -7.41 -16.34
N SER A 21 3.37 -7.54 -17.57
CA SER A 21 3.34 -8.78 -18.35
C SER A 21 4.20 -9.84 -17.67
N LEU A 22 3.57 -10.82 -17.03
CA LEU A 22 4.22 -12.05 -16.58
C LEU A 22 4.68 -12.85 -17.80
N ASN A 23 5.95 -12.70 -18.19
CA ASN A 23 6.64 -13.72 -18.99
C ASN A 23 7.10 -14.82 -18.05
N ASN A 24 6.32 -15.90 -17.99
CA ASN A 24 6.75 -17.18 -17.47
C ASN A 24 7.73 -17.80 -18.46
N ASP A 25 8.98 -17.97 -18.06
CA ASP A 25 9.86 -19.02 -18.59
C ASP A 25 10.93 -19.35 -17.53
N SER A 26 10.75 -20.49 -16.86
CA SER A 26 11.84 -21.24 -16.23
C SER A 26 11.30 -22.61 -15.80
N GLU A 27 11.24 -23.52 -16.76
CA GLU A 27 11.12 -24.94 -16.53
C GLU A 27 12.45 -25.50 -15.97
N ASP A 28 12.32 -26.40 -15.00
CA ASP A 28 13.33 -27.31 -14.43
C ASP A 28 14.42 -26.75 -13.50
N ILE A 29 14.35 -27.15 -12.21
CA ILE A 29 15.37 -27.96 -11.51
C ILE A 29 14.82 -28.49 -10.15
N ASN A 30 14.68 -29.82 -10.09
CA ASN A 30 14.86 -30.74 -8.95
C ASN A 30 14.01 -30.62 -7.66
N ASN A 31 12.80 -31.15 -7.72
CA ASN A 31 12.40 -32.50 -7.22
C ASN A 31 13.18 -33.25 -6.10
N SER A 32 13.95 -32.61 -5.21
CA SER A 32 14.55 -33.32 -4.05
C SER A 32 14.39 -32.64 -2.68
N ILE A 33 13.52 -31.63 -2.56
CA ILE A 33 13.17 -30.97 -1.29
C ILE A 33 11.66 -31.08 -1.03
N ILE A 34 11.08 -32.24 -1.35
CA ILE A 34 9.67 -32.53 -1.03
C ILE A 34 9.68 -33.66 -0.01
N LYS A 35 10.04 -33.33 1.24
CA LYS A 35 9.78 -34.16 2.45
C LYS A 35 10.25 -33.48 3.75
N GLU A 36 9.84 -32.24 3.98
CA GLU A 36 9.62 -31.65 5.32
C GLU A 36 9.07 -30.24 5.11
N ASN A 37 8.06 -29.85 5.88
CA ASN A 37 7.19 -28.67 5.72
C ASN A 37 6.06 -28.85 4.71
N GLU A 38 5.10 -29.71 5.06
CA GLU A 38 3.71 -29.50 4.67
C GLU A 38 3.23 -28.23 5.42
N HIS A 39 3.67 -27.06 4.95
CA HIS A 39 3.07 -25.79 5.34
C HIS A 39 1.63 -25.88 4.86
N LEU A 40 0.67 -25.93 5.78
CA LEU A 40 -0.75 -25.93 5.43
C LEU A 40 -1.02 -24.60 4.73
N ASN A 41 -1.02 -24.62 3.40
CA ASN A 41 -1.44 -23.47 2.59
C ASN A 41 -2.84 -23.09 3.05
N LYS A 42 -2.96 -21.94 3.72
CA LYS A 42 -4.25 -21.45 4.18
C LYS A 42 -4.97 -20.88 2.96
N ASN A 43 -6.26 -21.14 2.85
CA ASN A 43 -7.11 -20.34 1.96
C ASN A 43 -7.27 -18.93 2.57
N SER A 44 -7.72 -17.96 1.78
CA SER A 44 -7.92 -16.58 2.26
C SER A 44 -8.93 -16.47 3.43
N SER A 45 -9.70 -17.53 3.68
CA SER A 45 -10.55 -17.69 4.87
C SER A 45 -9.68 -17.74 6.14
N GLY A 46 -9.66 -16.63 6.87
CA GLY A 46 -8.90 -16.47 8.12
C GLY A 46 -7.83 -15.39 8.05
N LEU A 47 -7.59 -14.79 6.87
CA LEU A 47 -6.61 -13.71 6.70
C LEU A 47 -6.90 -12.53 7.65
N SER A 48 -8.16 -12.15 7.83
CA SER A 48 -8.55 -11.09 8.77
C SER A 48 -8.20 -11.37 10.24
N ASP A 49 -8.03 -12.64 10.62
CA ASP A 49 -7.66 -13.07 11.98
C ASP A 49 -6.16 -13.32 12.13
N ASP A 50 -5.40 -13.28 11.03
CA ASP A 50 -3.97 -13.47 11.04
C ASP A 50 -3.26 -12.26 11.63
N ILE A 51 -2.41 -12.49 12.64
CA ILE A 51 -1.71 -11.41 13.34
C ILE A 51 -0.78 -10.61 12.41
N ASN A 52 -0.19 -11.26 11.40
CA ASN A 52 0.69 -10.56 10.46
C ASN A 52 -0.13 -9.65 9.53
N PHE A 53 -1.30 -10.11 9.08
CA PHE A 53 -2.19 -9.29 8.27
C PHE A 53 -2.80 -8.14 9.06
N ILE A 54 -3.19 -8.36 10.33
CA ILE A 54 -3.65 -7.30 11.22
C ILE A 54 -2.54 -6.24 11.39
N ASN A 55 -1.30 -6.67 11.67
CA ASN A 55 -0.17 -5.74 11.81
C ASN A 55 0.12 -4.99 10.51
N LEU A 56 0.00 -5.66 9.34
CA LEU A 56 0.12 -5.01 8.04
C LEU A 56 -0.92 -3.89 7.87
N VAL A 57 -2.20 -4.17 8.17
CA VAL A 57 -3.26 -3.16 8.10
C VAL A 57 -2.97 -1.98 9.03
N LEU A 58 -2.53 -2.23 10.26
CA LEU A 58 -2.17 -1.18 11.22
C LEU A 58 -0.97 -0.33 10.76
N GLU A 59 0.05 -0.96 10.18
CA GLU A 59 1.20 -0.27 9.59
C GLU A 59 0.76 0.63 8.42
N MET A 60 -0.08 0.11 7.52
CA MET A 60 -0.64 0.87 6.39
C MET A 60 -1.47 2.09 6.85
N GLU A 61 -2.29 1.93 7.89
CA GLU A 61 -3.10 3.04 8.44
C GLU A 61 -2.24 4.06 9.18
N SER A 62 -1.20 3.61 9.90
CA SER A 62 -0.22 4.47 10.57
C SER A 62 0.54 5.32 9.56
N PHE A 63 1.08 4.71 8.51
CA PHE A 63 1.83 5.42 7.47
C PHE A 63 0.96 6.41 6.69
N LYS A 64 -0.28 6.02 6.35
CA LYS A 64 -1.27 6.94 5.77
C LYS A 64 -1.52 8.15 6.67
N SER A 65 -1.71 7.93 7.96
CA SER A 65 -1.93 9.00 8.94
C SER A 65 -0.73 9.95 9.01
N PHE A 66 0.49 9.40 8.99
CA PHE A 66 1.73 10.17 8.92
C PHE A 66 1.78 11.05 7.66
N ILE A 67 1.58 10.49 6.46
CA ILE A 67 1.58 11.25 5.20
C ILE A 67 0.56 12.39 5.26
N ASN A 68 -0.67 12.08 5.69
CA ASN A 68 -1.72 13.08 5.78
C ASN A 68 -1.35 14.23 6.74
N GLN A 69 -0.72 13.92 7.88
CA GLN A 69 -0.23 14.93 8.81
C GLN A 69 0.86 15.80 8.19
N VAL A 70 1.84 15.22 7.48
CA VAL A 70 2.90 15.98 6.79
C VAL A 70 2.30 16.92 5.76
N ILE A 71 1.36 16.45 4.93
CA ILE A 71 0.67 17.26 3.91
C ILE A 71 -0.07 18.43 4.55
N VAL A 72 -0.84 18.18 5.62
CA VAL A 72 -1.60 19.22 6.31
C VAL A 72 -0.68 20.24 7.00
N ASN A 73 0.35 19.77 7.71
CA ASN A 73 1.26 20.63 8.48
C ASN A 73 2.10 21.53 7.57
N ASN A 74 2.50 21.02 6.40
CA ASN A 74 3.26 21.77 5.41
C ASN A 74 2.37 22.51 4.39
N ASN A 75 1.03 22.46 4.56
CA ASN A 75 0.05 23.10 3.68
C ASN A 75 0.29 22.74 2.20
N LEU A 76 0.56 21.46 1.94
CA LEU A 76 0.83 20.93 0.60
C LEU A 76 -0.49 20.61 -0.11
N SER A 77 -0.50 20.79 -1.42
CA SER A 77 -1.59 20.30 -2.26
C SER A 77 -1.35 18.83 -2.58
N LEU A 78 -2.30 17.97 -2.20
CA LEU A 78 -2.20 16.53 -2.45
C LEU A 78 -1.99 16.22 -3.95
N SER A 79 -2.66 16.95 -4.84
CA SER A 79 -2.50 16.75 -6.29
C SER A 79 -1.14 17.21 -6.82
N GLU A 80 -0.51 18.21 -6.18
CA GLU A 80 0.84 18.66 -6.58
C GLU A 80 1.88 17.65 -6.09
N VAL A 81 1.74 17.15 -4.86
CA VAL A 81 2.59 16.09 -4.31
C VAL A 81 2.51 14.82 -5.16
N GLU A 82 1.31 14.39 -5.56
CA GLU A 82 1.12 13.24 -6.45
C GLU A 82 1.87 13.41 -7.78
N LEU A 83 1.70 14.57 -8.43
CA LEU A 83 2.36 14.85 -9.72
C LEU A 83 3.90 14.87 -9.58
N GLU A 84 4.43 15.46 -8.51
CA GLU A 84 5.88 15.51 -8.29
C GLU A 84 6.45 14.11 -7.97
N LEU A 85 5.71 13.26 -7.26
CA LEU A 85 6.10 11.87 -7.00
C LEU A 85 6.03 11.01 -8.27
N GLU A 86 5.01 11.20 -9.11
CA GLU A 86 4.90 10.54 -10.42
C GLU A 86 6.08 10.93 -11.34
N GLU A 87 6.40 12.23 -11.41
CA GLU A 87 7.56 12.71 -12.15
C GLU A 87 8.83 12.07 -11.60
N LEU A 88 9.04 12.10 -10.28
CA LEU A 88 10.21 11.52 -9.63
C LEU A 88 10.35 10.02 -9.93
N ASN A 89 9.25 9.25 -9.88
CA ASN A 89 9.24 7.82 -10.17
C ASN A 89 9.54 7.50 -11.64
N SER A 90 9.28 8.44 -12.56
CA SER A 90 9.63 8.31 -13.98
C SER A 90 11.11 8.58 -14.27
N LEU A 91 11.84 9.17 -13.31
CA LEU A 91 13.24 9.53 -13.45
C LEU A 91 14.15 8.41 -12.91
N ASN A 92 15.23 8.14 -13.63
CA ASN A 92 16.23 7.13 -13.23
C ASN A 92 17.27 7.70 -12.26
N TYR A 93 16.80 8.23 -11.12
CA TYR A 93 17.70 8.65 -10.03
C TYR A 93 18.14 7.45 -9.19
N ASP A 94 19.33 7.55 -8.59
CA ASP A 94 19.71 6.62 -7.53
C ASP A 94 18.88 6.83 -6.25
N TYR A 95 18.96 5.86 -5.35
CA TYR A 95 18.19 5.85 -4.09
C TYR A 95 18.37 7.12 -3.25
N GLU A 96 19.62 7.56 -3.05
CA GLU A 96 19.93 8.74 -2.22
C GLU A 96 19.33 10.01 -2.81
N ASN A 97 19.42 10.16 -4.14
CA ASN A 97 18.81 11.29 -4.82
C ASN A 97 17.28 11.24 -4.79
N GLN A 98 16.66 10.05 -4.90
CA GLN A 98 15.21 9.92 -4.76
C GLN A 98 14.73 10.30 -3.37
N ILE A 99 15.38 9.79 -2.32
CA ILE A 99 15.04 10.13 -0.93
C ILE A 99 15.21 11.64 -0.68
N SER A 100 16.31 12.23 -1.15
CA SER A 100 16.52 13.67 -1.05
C SER A 100 15.42 14.47 -1.76
N LYS A 101 14.98 14.01 -2.94
CA LYS A 101 13.89 14.65 -3.68
C LYS A 101 12.54 14.50 -2.99
N VAL A 102 12.22 13.33 -2.47
CA VAL A 102 11.02 13.11 -1.66
C VAL A 102 10.97 14.08 -0.48
N ASN A 103 12.06 14.24 0.28
CA ASN A 103 12.08 15.17 1.41
C ASN A 103 11.83 16.62 0.97
N LEU A 104 12.28 16.99 -0.24
CA LEU A 104 11.98 18.30 -0.82
C LEU A 104 10.50 18.44 -1.19
N ILE A 105 9.89 17.43 -1.80
CA ILE A 105 8.45 17.40 -2.14
C ILE A 105 7.60 17.60 -0.87
N PHE A 106 7.95 16.87 0.20
CA PHE A 106 7.21 16.94 1.47
C PHE A 106 7.63 18.10 2.38
N ASN A 107 8.68 18.85 2.02
CA ASN A 107 9.27 19.91 2.83
C ASN A 107 9.65 19.46 4.27
N GLU A 108 9.99 18.19 4.44
CA GLU A 108 10.33 17.56 5.73
C GLU A 108 11.22 16.33 5.53
N ASP A 109 12.01 15.96 6.55
CA ASP A 109 12.75 14.68 6.53
C ASP A 109 11.80 13.52 6.81
N VAL A 110 11.12 13.07 5.75
CA VAL A 110 10.19 11.95 5.80
C VAL A 110 10.89 10.60 5.60
N SER A 111 12.16 10.60 5.19
CA SER A 111 12.97 9.41 4.89
C SER A 111 12.96 8.38 6.01
N SER A 112 13.10 8.84 7.25
CA SER A 112 13.21 7.96 8.41
C SER A 112 11.91 7.17 8.63
N ALA A 113 10.76 7.83 8.48
CA ALA A 113 9.45 7.19 8.57
C ALA A 113 9.24 6.18 7.43
N TYR A 114 9.72 6.51 6.22
CA TYR A 114 9.66 5.60 5.08
C TYR A 114 10.47 4.32 5.29
N ILE A 115 11.71 4.42 5.79
CA ILE A 115 12.57 3.24 5.99
C ILE A 115 11.88 2.27 6.96
N THR A 116 11.39 2.78 8.09
CA THR A 116 10.66 1.97 9.07
C THR A 116 9.39 1.37 8.49
N HIS A 117 8.62 2.14 7.72
CA HIS A 117 7.41 1.65 7.06
C HIS A 117 7.70 0.48 6.12
N VAL A 118 8.70 0.63 5.24
CA VAL A 118 9.07 -0.41 4.26
C VAL A 118 9.59 -1.67 4.95
N GLU A 119 10.39 -1.53 6.00
CA GLU A 119 10.89 -2.68 6.78
C GLU A 119 9.73 -3.47 7.41
N ASN A 120 8.81 -2.77 8.10
CA ASN A 120 7.64 -3.38 8.73
C ASN A 120 6.69 -4.03 7.71
N PHE A 121 6.42 -3.31 6.61
CA PHE A 121 5.60 -3.81 5.52
C PHE A 121 6.18 -5.09 4.94
N ASN A 122 7.47 -5.10 4.59
CA ASN A 122 8.13 -6.24 3.97
C ASN A 122 8.15 -7.46 4.91
N GLU A 123 8.44 -7.25 6.20
CA GLU A 123 8.44 -8.35 7.17
C GLU A 123 7.05 -9.00 7.29
N ALA A 124 5.99 -8.19 7.37
CA ALA A 124 4.62 -8.70 7.46
C ALA A 124 4.17 -9.36 6.14
N TRP A 125 4.44 -8.71 5.01
CA TRP A 125 4.02 -9.17 3.69
C TRP A 125 4.65 -10.51 3.29
N LEU A 126 5.94 -10.72 3.57
CA LEU A 126 6.62 -11.99 3.30
C LEU A 126 6.00 -13.17 4.07
N LYS A 127 5.64 -12.95 5.34
CA LYS A 127 4.96 -13.96 6.16
C LYS A 127 3.56 -14.26 5.60
N ILE A 128 2.82 -13.22 5.21
CA ILE A 128 1.48 -13.36 4.61
C ILE A 128 1.56 -14.12 3.28
N GLN A 129 2.49 -13.78 2.39
CA GLN A 129 2.64 -14.50 1.11
C GLN A 129 3.04 -15.96 1.30
N THR A 130 3.80 -16.28 2.36
CA THR A 130 4.17 -17.66 2.68
C THR A 130 2.96 -18.48 3.14
N ASP A 131 2.12 -17.89 3.99
CA ASP A 131 0.94 -18.56 4.55
C ASP A 131 -0.25 -18.61 3.58
N TYR A 132 -0.37 -17.59 2.72
CA TYR A 132 -1.46 -17.35 1.78
C TYR A 132 -0.89 -16.99 0.39
N PRO A 133 -0.40 -17.98 -0.39
CA PRO A 133 0.27 -17.72 -1.67
C PRO A 133 -0.67 -17.17 -2.75
N ASP A 134 -1.97 -17.45 -2.66
CA ASP A 134 -2.97 -17.14 -3.68
C ASP A 134 -3.93 -16.02 -3.23
N LEU A 135 -3.38 -14.91 -2.71
CA LEU A 135 -4.19 -13.73 -2.33
C LEU A 135 -4.54 -12.88 -3.56
N ASP A 136 -5.83 -12.70 -3.80
CA ASP A 136 -6.37 -11.72 -4.74
C ASP A 136 -6.78 -10.40 -4.05
N GLU A 137 -6.95 -9.34 -4.85
CA GLU A 137 -7.35 -8.01 -4.37
C GLU A 137 -8.66 -8.07 -3.57
N VAL A 138 -9.61 -8.93 -3.97
CA VAL A 138 -10.91 -9.08 -3.30
C VAL A 138 -10.73 -9.63 -1.89
N SER A 139 -9.94 -10.69 -1.74
CA SER A 139 -9.63 -11.32 -0.46
C SER A 139 -8.91 -10.36 0.48
N ILE A 140 -7.95 -9.59 -0.04
CA ILE A 140 -7.24 -8.56 0.73
C ILE A 140 -8.23 -7.49 1.18
N LYS A 141 -9.05 -6.94 0.27
CA LYS A 141 -10.04 -5.92 0.58
C LYS A 141 -11.04 -6.36 1.64
N ASP A 142 -11.65 -7.52 1.48
CA ASP A 142 -12.67 -8.01 2.42
C ASP A 142 -12.07 -8.28 3.80
N SER A 143 -10.85 -8.82 3.83
CA SER A 143 -10.11 -9.02 5.09
C SER A 143 -9.71 -7.69 5.73
N TYR A 144 -9.26 -6.71 4.93
CA TYR A 144 -8.90 -5.37 5.39
C TYR A 144 -10.12 -4.66 6.00
N ALA A 145 -11.28 -4.72 5.33
CA ALA A 145 -12.54 -4.18 5.86
C ALA A 145 -12.89 -4.83 7.21
N THR A 146 -12.77 -6.15 7.29
CA THR A 146 -13.00 -6.89 8.53
C THR A 146 -12.07 -6.42 9.64
N VAL A 147 -10.78 -6.18 9.35
CA VAL A 147 -9.82 -5.65 10.34
C VAL A 147 -10.19 -4.24 10.78
N LEU A 148 -10.59 -3.34 9.88
CA LEU A 148 -11.01 -1.99 10.24
C LEU A 148 -12.28 -1.97 11.12
N GLU A 149 -13.15 -2.96 10.96
CA GLU A 149 -14.35 -3.12 11.78
C GLU A 149 -14.05 -3.74 13.15
N LYS A 150 -12.87 -4.35 13.34
CA LYS A 150 -12.45 -4.83 14.65
C LYS A 150 -12.20 -3.64 15.58
N THR A 151 -12.65 -3.81 16.81
CA THR A 151 -12.35 -2.91 17.92
C THR A 151 -11.03 -3.31 18.57
N ASP A 152 -10.21 -2.32 18.94
CA ASP A 152 -9.04 -2.53 19.79
C ASP A 152 -9.46 -3.07 21.19
N ALA A 153 -8.45 -3.40 22.01
CA ALA A 153 -8.68 -3.94 23.36
C ALA A 153 -9.44 -2.97 24.31
N ASN A 154 -9.57 -1.69 23.93
CA ASN A 154 -10.31 -0.67 24.66
C ASN A 154 -11.72 -0.43 24.10
N GLY A 155 -12.15 -1.21 23.09
CA GLY A 155 -13.46 -1.08 22.46
C GLY A 155 -13.54 0.04 21.43
N SER A 156 -12.41 0.67 21.07
CA SER A 156 -12.35 1.66 20.01
C SER A 156 -12.31 0.96 18.65
N VAL A 157 -13.25 1.26 17.77
CA VAL A 157 -13.22 0.75 16.39
C VAL A 157 -11.93 1.29 15.75
N ILE A 158 -11.16 0.43 15.08
CA ILE A 158 -9.99 0.88 14.31
C ILE A 158 -10.45 1.81 13.16
N GLY A 159 -11.69 1.65 12.70
CA GLY A 159 -12.40 2.48 11.72
C GLY A 159 -13.11 3.74 12.27
N PHE A 160 -13.36 4.66 11.34
CA PHE A 160 -13.91 6.00 11.57
C PHE A 160 -15.45 6.00 11.71
N GLU A 161 -16.01 7.08 12.28
CA GLU A 161 -17.45 7.28 12.58
C GLU A 161 -18.39 7.32 11.35
N CYS A 162 -17.90 7.08 10.13
CA CYS A 162 -18.63 7.29 8.87
C CYS A 162 -19.46 6.09 8.38
N GLY A 163 -19.54 5.02 9.17
CA GLY A 163 -20.34 3.83 8.87
C GLY A 163 -19.72 2.87 7.83
N TRP A 164 -20.41 1.76 7.58
CA TRP A 164 -19.87 0.60 6.84
C TRP A 164 -19.44 0.89 5.39
N ARG A 165 -20.11 1.82 4.69
CA ARG A 165 -19.77 2.17 3.30
C ARG A 165 -18.41 2.86 3.20
N TYR A 166 -18.09 3.69 4.20
CA TYR A 166 -16.79 4.30 4.31
C TYR A 166 -15.72 3.23 4.56
N ASN A 167 -15.96 2.30 5.49
CA ASN A 167 -15.03 1.20 5.78
C ASN A 167 -14.71 0.36 4.53
N LEU A 168 -15.72 0.03 3.72
CA LEU A 168 -15.49 -0.67 2.45
C LEU A 168 -14.69 0.14 1.43
N CYS A 169 -14.87 1.46 1.42
CA CYS A 169 -14.12 2.35 0.53
C CYS A 169 -12.65 2.43 0.95
N ILE A 170 -12.39 2.65 2.25
CA ILE A 170 -11.03 2.66 2.81
C ILE A 170 -10.36 1.30 2.66
N ALA A 171 -11.09 0.21 2.87
CA ALA A 171 -10.55 -1.13 2.65
C ALA A 171 -10.16 -1.38 1.18
N GLY A 172 -10.92 -0.84 0.23
CA GLY A 172 -10.53 -0.85 -1.19
C GLY A 172 -9.25 -0.06 -1.45
N ALA A 173 -9.15 1.16 -0.91
CA ALA A 173 -7.94 1.97 -1.00
C ALA A 173 -6.73 1.29 -0.33
N GLY A 174 -6.94 0.68 0.84
CA GLY A 174 -5.94 -0.06 1.60
C GLY A 174 -5.45 -1.31 0.88
N ALA A 175 -6.36 -2.09 0.28
CA ALA A 175 -6.00 -3.26 -0.52
C ALA A 175 -5.18 -2.88 -1.76
N ALA A 176 -5.62 -1.84 -2.48
CA ALA A 176 -4.88 -1.31 -3.62
C ALA A 176 -3.49 -0.80 -3.18
N ALA A 177 -3.40 -0.12 -2.04
CA ALA A 177 -2.13 0.32 -1.49
C ALA A 177 -1.23 -0.87 -1.13
N VAL A 178 -1.73 -1.88 -0.42
CA VAL A 178 -0.97 -3.11 -0.09
C VAL A 178 -0.37 -3.74 -1.35
N LEU A 179 -1.17 -3.89 -2.40
CA LEU A 179 -0.67 -4.44 -3.67
C LEU A 179 0.31 -3.50 -4.38
N CYS A 180 0.09 -2.18 -4.32
CA CYS A 180 1.00 -1.17 -4.84
C CYS A 180 2.37 -1.25 -4.13
N HIS A 181 2.38 -1.27 -2.80
CA HIS A 181 3.59 -1.40 -1.99
C HIS A 181 4.30 -2.74 -2.22
N ALA A 182 3.56 -3.84 -2.31
CA ALA A 182 4.11 -5.15 -2.67
C ALA A 182 4.73 -5.16 -4.09
N GLY A 183 4.17 -4.38 -5.01
CA GLY A 183 4.66 -4.18 -6.37
C GLY A 183 5.88 -3.26 -6.48
N CYS A 184 6.16 -2.42 -5.47
CA CYS A 184 7.31 -1.51 -5.44
C CYS A 184 8.67 -2.22 -5.18
N ASP A 185 8.77 -3.50 -5.51
CA ASP A 185 9.96 -4.37 -5.48
C ASP A 185 10.53 -4.70 -4.08
N THR A 186 9.99 -5.75 -3.49
CA THR A 186 10.40 -6.33 -2.19
C THR A 186 11.68 -7.19 -2.25
N THR A 187 12.31 -7.34 -3.42
CA THR A 187 13.60 -8.05 -3.58
C THR A 187 14.83 -7.15 -3.61
N ALA A 188 14.63 -5.83 -3.63
CA ALA A 188 15.66 -4.85 -3.94
C ALA A 188 16.27 -4.12 -2.72
N LEU A 189 15.88 -4.46 -1.48
CA LEU A 189 16.55 -3.88 -0.30
C LEU A 189 18.02 -4.33 -0.16
N ALA A 190 18.45 -5.41 -0.83
CA ALA A 190 19.79 -5.96 -0.62
C ALA A 190 20.63 -6.21 -1.89
N THR A 191 20.07 -6.42 -3.10
CA THR A 191 20.88 -6.96 -4.22
C THR A 191 20.64 -6.43 -5.63
N THR A 192 19.67 -5.55 -5.91
CA THR A 192 19.40 -5.07 -7.27
C THR A 192 19.30 -3.55 -7.34
N GLY A 193 20.11 -2.95 -8.20
CA GLY A 193 20.29 -1.50 -8.25
C GLY A 193 19.06 -0.72 -8.72
N GLY A 194 18.67 0.27 -7.92
CA GLY A 194 18.35 1.61 -8.42
C GLY A 194 17.05 1.83 -9.17
N LEU A 195 16.05 0.96 -9.06
CA LEU A 195 14.70 1.33 -9.48
C LEU A 195 14.02 2.15 -8.37
N GLY A 196 13.05 2.98 -8.76
CA GLY A 196 12.27 3.98 -8.03
C GLY A 196 11.64 3.67 -6.67
N ILE A 197 12.16 2.73 -5.87
CA ILE A 197 11.48 2.15 -4.69
C ILE A 197 11.01 3.24 -3.71
N PRO A 198 11.83 4.22 -3.29
CA PRO A 198 11.35 5.34 -2.50
C PRO A 198 10.16 6.06 -3.14
N ALA A 199 10.31 6.53 -4.37
CA ALA A 199 9.27 7.32 -5.03
C ALA A 199 7.97 6.51 -5.23
N CYS A 200 8.09 5.22 -5.56
CA CYS A 200 6.97 4.30 -5.72
C CYS A 200 6.17 4.13 -4.42
N ILE A 201 6.82 3.84 -3.30
CA ILE A 201 6.17 3.67 -2.00
C ILE A 201 5.50 4.97 -1.54
N TRP A 202 6.17 6.12 -1.71
CA TRP A 202 5.56 7.41 -1.39
C TRP A 202 4.37 7.73 -2.28
N LEU A 203 4.45 7.39 -3.57
CA LEU A 203 3.34 7.54 -4.50
C LEU A 203 2.17 6.65 -4.05
N CYS A 204 2.40 5.37 -3.75
CA CYS A 204 1.37 4.45 -3.23
C CYS A 204 0.69 5.00 -1.96
N GLY A 205 1.48 5.48 -0.99
CA GLY A 205 0.95 6.07 0.25
C GLY A 205 0.18 7.37 0.01
N THR A 206 0.66 8.24 -0.88
CA THR A 206 -0.01 9.50 -1.23
C THR A 206 -1.35 9.23 -1.93
N VAL A 207 -1.36 8.30 -2.87
CA VAL A 207 -2.56 7.83 -3.57
C VAL A 207 -3.55 7.18 -2.59
N GLN A 208 -3.07 6.44 -1.58
CA GLN A 208 -3.91 5.91 -0.50
C GLN A 208 -4.56 7.04 0.31
N VAL A 209 -3.83 8.11 0.63
CA VAL A 209 -4.37 9.30 1.30
C VAL A 209 -5.44 9.98 0.43
N ALA A 210 -5.20 10.16 -0.86
CA ALA A 210 -6.15 10.77 -1.78
C ALA A 210 -7.43 9.97 -1.95
N ALA A 211 -7.30 8.65 -2.14
CA ALA A 211 -8.45 7.75 -2.17
C ALA A 211 -9.23 7.80 -0.84
N SER A 212 -8.54 7.86 0.29
CA SER A 212 -9.17 7.94 1.62
C SER A 212 -9.93 9.26 1.84
N ALA A 213 -9.36 10.39 1.40
CA ALA A 213 -10.03 11.68 1.44
C ALA A 213 -11.30 11.68 0.55
N ALA A 214 -11.23 11.08 -0.64
CA ALA A 214 -12.40 10.91 -1.50
C ALA A 214 -13.48 10.01 -0.87
N CYS A 215 -13.08 8.93 -0.19
CA CYS A 215 -14.00 8.10 0.58
C CYS A 215 -14.69 8.90 1.69
N TYR A 216 -13.95 9.74 2.41
CA TYR A 216 -14.50 10.58 3.46
C TYR A 216 -15.55 11.54 2.90
N ASP A 217 -15.19 12.29 1.86
CA ASP A 217 -16.08 13.25 1.21
C ASP A 217 -17.38 12.64 0.69
N GLN A 218 -17.34 11.37 0.28
CA GLN A 218 -18.49 10.69 -0.31
C GLN A 218 -19.40 10.01 0.71
N TYR A 219 -18.83 9.50 1.81
CA TYR A 219 -19.56 8.61 2.73
C TYR A 219 -19.68 9.15 4.16
N CYS A 220 -18.93 10.20 4.52
CA CYS A 220 -18.99 10.85 5.83
C CYS A 220 -19.75 12.17 5.84
N ASN A 221 -19.86 12.83 4.68
CA ASN A 221 -20.49 14.15 4.50
C ASN A 221 -21.92 14.07 3.95
#